data_AF-A0AAW1VU03-F1
#
_entry.id   AF-A0AAW1VU03-F1
#
_cell.length_a   1.000
_cell.length_b   1.000
_cell.length_c   1.000
_cell.angle_alpha   90.00
_cell.angle_beta   90.00
_cell.angle_gamma   90.00
#
_symmetry.space_group_name_H-M   'P 1'
#
loop_
_entity.id
_entity.type
_entity.pdbx_description
1 polymer ?
#
loop_
_entity_poly.entity_id
_entity_poly.type
_entity_poly.pdbx_seq_one_letter_code
_entity_poly.pdbx_strand_id
1 'polypeptide(L)'
;MRLRLTSSGGEDEQQRVRSFFILRLISVISSVRVFSASALPYKRTPPSWFEGFLLRTGEHLQVCQEGPGTISNCVVLCDSHGISQVKSVTGSKILRILEAHGLAPEIPEDLYHLIKEGYLD
;
A
#
# COMPACT_ATOMS: atom_id res chain seq x y z
N MET A 1 -1.60 -31.67 -28.14
CA MET A 1 -0.44 -31.07 -27.46
C MET A 1 -0.76 -29.59 -27.20
N ARG A 2 -1.41 -29.27 -26.07
CA ARG A 2 -1.72 -27.89 -25.68
C ARG A 2 -1.92 -27.86 -24.16
N LEU A 3 -0.84 -27.59 -23.42
CA LEU A 3 -0.93 -27.35 -21.99
C LEU A 3 -1.05 -25.84 -21.77
N ARG A 4 -2.22 -25.42 -21.26
CA ARG A 4 -2.43 -24.10 -20.67
C ARG A 4 -1.72 -24.10 -19.32
N LEU A 5 -0.84 -23.13 -19.10
CA LEU A 5 -0.40 -22.73 -17.77
C LEU A 5 -1.26 -21.53 -17.36
N THR A 6 -2.15 -21.73 -16.40
CA THR A 6 -2.87 -20.65 -15.71
C THR A 6 -2.19 -20.38 -14.38
N SER A 7 -1.52 -19.23 -14.31
CA SER A 7 -1.58 -18.25 -13.22
C SER A 7 -1.98 -18.81 -11.83
N SER A 8 -1.00 -19.21 -11.02
CA SER A 8 -1.15 -19.41 -9.56
C SER A 8 -0.03 -18.68 -8.83
N GLY A 9 -0.21 -17.38 -8.60
CA GLY A 9 0.81 -16.56 -7.92
C GLY A 9 0.29 -15.34 -7.19
N GLY A 10 -1.04 -15.17 -7.06
CA GLY A 10 -1.65 -14.00 -6.41
C GLY A 10 -2.34 -14.28 -5.08
N GLU A 11 -2.63 -15.55 -4.76
CA GLU A 11 -3.43 -15.91 -3.57
C GLU A 11 -2.58 -16.00 -2.29
N ASP A 12 -1.31 -16.39 -2.41
CA ASP A 12 -0.39 -16.58 -1.28
C ASP A 12 0.02 -15.24 -0.62
N GLU A 13 0.13 -14.18 -1.41
CA GLU A 13 0.47 -12.84 -0.92
C GLU A 13 -0.72 -12.21 -0.20
N GLN A 14 -1.94 -12.42 -0.75
CA GLN A 14 -3.21 -12.07 -0.11
C GLN A 14 -3.37 -12.79 1.24
N GLN A 15 -2.96 -14.05 1.32
CA GLN A 15 -3.02 -14.85 2.55
C GLN A 15 -2.05 -14.32 3.61
N ARG A 16 -0.87 -13.84 3.21
CA ARG A 16 0.15 -13.32 4.13
C ARG A 16 -0.24 -11.96 4.72
N VAL A 17 -0.78 -11.05 3.91
CA VAL A 17 -1.32 -9.76 4.41
C VAL A 17 -2.54 -9.99 5.31
N ARG A 18 -3.38 -10.99 4.99
CA ARG A 18 -4.49 -11.43 5.86
C ARG A 18 -3.98 -11.98 7.19
N SER A 19 -2.92 -12.80 7.20
CA SER A 19 -2.31 -13.31 8.44
C SER A 19 -1.75 -12.20 9.33
N PHE A 20 -1.14 -11.15 8.76
CA PHE A 20 -0.69 -9.99 9.53
C PHE A 20 -1.86 -9.20 10.14
N PHE A 21 -2.96 -9.06 9.40
CA PHE A 21 -4.17 -8.39 9.89
C PHE A 21 -4.83 -9.18 11.04
N ILE A 22 -4.95 -10.49 10.91
CA ILE A 22 -5.50 -11.39 11.94
C ILE A 22 -4.68 -11.31 13.25
N LEU A 23 -3.35 -11.33 13.17
CA LEU A 23 -2.48 -11.22 14.36
C LEU A 23 -2.59 -9.85 15.04
N ARG A 24 -2.80 -8.78 14.27
CA ARG A 24 -3.00 -7.44 14.80
C ARG A 24 -4.39 -7.28 15.44
N LEU A 25 -5.40 -7.92 14.86
CA LEU A 25 -6.77 -7.96 15.37
C LEU A 25 -6.85 -8.69 16.73
N ILE A 26 -6.15 -9.83 16.87
CA ILE A 26 -6.08 -10.60 18.12
C ILE A 26 -5.54 -9.75 19.29
N SER A 27 -4.60 -8.83 19.03
CA SER A 27 -4.06 -7.93 20.06
C SER A 27 -4.96 -6.76 20.42
N VAL A 28 -5.90 -6.39 19.55
CA VAL A 28 -6.85 -5.29 19.79
C VAL A 28 -8.11 -5.80 20.50
N ILE A 29 -8.54 -7.03 20.20
CA ILE A 29 -9.77 -7.60 20.75
C ILE A 29 -9.50 -8.48 22.00
N SER A 30 -8.30 -9.07 22.13
CA SER A 30 -7.93 -9.89 23.28
C SER A 30 -6.81 -9.24 24.11
N SER A 31 -6.71 -9.59 25.40
CA SER A 31 -5.67 -9.11 26.33
C SER A 31 -4.24 -9.56 25.97
N VAL A 32 -4.06 -10.31 24.87
CA VAL A 32 -2.77 -10.82 24.40
C VAL A 32 -2.06 -9.74 23.58
N ARG A 33 -0.96 -9.17 24.11
CA ARG A 33 -0.12 -8.22 23.37
C ARG A 33 0.76 -8.95 22.35
N VAL A 34 0.48 -8.74 21.07
CA VAL A 34 1.31 -9.22 19.95
C VAL A 34 1.92 -8.01 19.24
N PHE A 35 3.25 -7.92 19.17
CA PHE A 35 3.93 -6.82 18.50
C PHE A 35 4.26 -7.19 17.04
N SER A 36 3.45 -6.69 16.10
CA SER A 36 3.70 -6.80 14.67
C SER A 36 3.53 -5.43 14.03
N ALA A 37 4.67 -4.77 13.80
CA ALA A 37 4.74 -3.44 13.21
C ALA A 37 5.95 -3.33 12.28
N SER A 38 5.81 -2.55 11.21
CA SER A 38 6.92 -2.23 10.30
C SER A 38 7.99 -1.38 11.01
N ALA A 39 9.26 -1.70 10.80
CA ALA A 39 10.39 -0.90 11.27
C ALA A 39 10.91 -0.02 10.13
N LEU A 40 10.86 1.31 10.31
CA LEU A 40 11.34 2.25 9.29
C LEU A 40 12.88 2.32 9.29
N PRO A 41 13.51 2.48 8.11
CA PRO A 41 14.95 2.67 8.04
C PRO A 41 15.37 3.99 8.70
N TYR A 42 16.54 3.99 9.35
CA TYR A 42 17.09 5.18 9.99
C TYR A 42 17.38 6.30 8.98
N LYS A 43 17.99 5.94 7.84
CA LYS A 43 18.26 6.87 6.74
C LYS A 43 16.98 7.07 5.91
N ARG A 44 16.55 8.33 5.79
CA ARG A 44 15.35 8.72 5.03
C ARG A 44 15.63 9.29 3.64
N THR A 45 16.90 9.41 3.27
CA THR A 45 17.30 9.83 1.93
C THR A 45 17.18 8.63 0.98
N PRO A 46 16.64 8.80 -0.24
CA PRO A 46 16.66 7.75 -1.23
C PRO A 46 18.12 7.35 -1.54
N PRO A 47 18.36 6.06 -1.82
CA PRO A 47 19.70 5.61 -2.16
C PRO A 47 20.13 6.18 -3.52
N SER A 48 21.44 6.31 -3.75
CA SER A 48 21.98 6.96 -4.95
C SER A 48 21.70 6.23 -6.26
N TRP A 49 21.39 4.93 -6.23
CA TRP A 49 20.95 4.18 -7.42
C TRP A 49 19.48 4.46 -7.78
N PHE A 50 18.75 5.16 -6.92
CA PHE A 50 17.36 5.52 -7.12
C PHE A 50 17.25 6.93 -7.72
N GLU A 51 17.80 7.07 -8.92
CA GLU A 51 17.76 8.31 -9.71
C GLU A 51 16.51 8.29 -10.59
N GLY A 52 15.50 9.13 -10.30
CA GLY A 52 14.47 9.45 -11.31
C GLY A 52 13.00 9.43 -10.88
N PHE A 53 12.65 9.16 -9.62
CA PHE A 53 11.24 9.18 -9.22
C PHE A 53 10.58 10.56 -9.28
N LEU A 54 11.31 11.63 -8.93
CA LEU A 54 10.79 13.00 -9.01
C LEU A 54 10.49 13.44 -10.46
N LEU A 55 11.20 12.87 -11.44
CA LEU A 55 10.90 13.10 -12.86
C LEU A 55 9.72 12.25 -13.37
N ARG A 56 9.50 11.07 -12.78
CA ARG A 56 8.49 10.08 -13.21
C ARG A 56 7.21 10.10 -12.37
N THR A 57 6.95 11.19 -11.66
CA THR A 57 5.75 11.31 -10.81
C THR A 57 4.46 11.13 -11.62
N GLY A 58 4.45 11.49 -12.92
CA GLY A 58 3.32 11.28 -13.82
C GLY A 58 2.99 9.80 -14.09
N GLU A 59 3.99 8.94 -14.30
CA GLU A 59 3.79 7.49 -14.52
C GLU A 59 3.22 6.82 -13.25
N HIS A 60 3.64 7.29 -12.07
CA HIS A 60 3.16 6.78 -10.80
C HIS A 60 1.75 7.25 -10.43
N LEU A 61 1.34 8.42 -10.94
CA LEU A 61 -0.03 8.91 -10.77
C LEU A 61 -1.04 8.08 -11.56
N GLN A 62 -0.66 7.48 -12.69
CA GLN A 62 -1.53 6.57 -13.44
C GLN A 62 -1.89 5.33 -12.60
N VAL A 63 -0.93 4.77 -11.88
CA VAL A 63 -1.18 3.69 -10.91
C VAL A 63 -2.18 4.12 -9.85
N CYS A 64 -2.15 5.40 -9.43
CA CYS A 64 -3.10 5.93 -8.47
C CYS A 64 -4.48 6.25 -9.05
N GLN A 65 -4.60 6.43 -10.37
CA GLN A 65 -5.87 6.64 -11.06
C GLN A 65 -6.61 5.33 -11.34
N GLU A 66 -5.86 4.29 -11.69
CA GLU A 66 -6.40 2.97 -12.04
C GLU A 66 -6.57 2.06 -10.83
N GLY A 67 -5.79 2.30 -9.78
CA GLY A 67 -5.65 1.40 -8.64
C GLY A 67 -6.75 1.54 -7.58
N PRO A 68 -7.00 0.45 -6.82
CA PRO A 68 -7.75 0.53 -5.57
C PRO A 68 -7.02 1.46 -4.58
N GLY A 69 -7.67 1.82 -3.46
CA GLY A 69 -7.31 2.98 -2.64
C GLY A 69 -5.84 3.14 -2.21
N THR A 70 -5.54 4.34 -1.70
CA THR A 70 -4.22 4.85 -1.31
C THR A 70 -3.27 3.82 -0.67
N ILE A 71 -3.76 2.97 0.24
CA ILE A 71 -2.93 1.96 0.92
C ILE A 71 -2.42 0.92 -0.07
N SER A 72 -3.32 0.39 -0.91
CA SER A 72 -2.95 -0.63 -1.90
C SER A 72 -2.02 -0.09 -2.97
N ASN A 73 -2.22 1.16 -3.41
CA ASN A 73 -1.30 1.83 -4.32
C ASN A 73 0.10 1.92 -3.71
N CYS A 74 0.23 2.23 -2.41
CA CYS A 74 1.55 2.27 -1.77
C CYS A 74 2.26 0.91 -1.74
N VAL A 75 1.52 -0.20 -1.63
CA VAL A 75 2.07 -1.56 -1.72
C VAL A 75 2.57 -1.83 -3.14
N VAL A 76 1.78 -1.52 -4.17
CA VAL A 76 2.17 -1.66 -5.57
C VAL A 76 3.40 -0.81 -5.92
N LEU A 77 3.50 0.40 -5.36
CA LEU A 77 4.69 1.25 -5.52
C LEU A 77 5.94 0.64 -4.85
N CYS A 78 5.78 -0.06 -3.73
CA CYS A 78 6.88 -0.74 -3.08
C CYS A 78 7.33 -1.97 -3.89
N ASP A 79 6.38 -2.79 -4.31
CA ASP A 79 6.68 -4.10 -4.89
C ASP A 79 7.08 -4.01 -6.37
N SER A 80 6.41 -3.16 -7.15
CA SER A 80 6.66 -3.04 -8.60
C SER A 80 7.69 -1.96 -8.93
N HIS A 81 7.72 -0.87 -8.17
CA HIS A 81 8.53 0.31 -8.49
C HIS A 81 9.72 0.50 -7.53
N GLY A 82 9.86 -0.35 -6.51
CA GLY A 82 10.98 -0.31 -5.56
C GLY A 82 10.94 0.87 -4.59
N ILE A 83 9.80 1.53 -4.41
CA ILE A 83 9.66 2.69 -3.52
C ILE A 83 9.27 2.22 -2.13
N SER A 84 10.24 2.17 -1.23
CA SER A 84 9.97 1.82 0.17
C SER A 84 9.09 2.84 0.90
N GLN A 85 9.24 4.13 0.61
CA GLN A 85 8.51 5.23 1.23
C GLN A 85 8.34 6.41 0.28
N VAL A 86 7.10 6.72 -0.12
CA VAL A 86 6.77 7.87 -0.99
C VAL A 86 7.27 9.20 -0.41
N LYS A 87 7.25 9.33 0.94
CA LYS A 87 7.72 10.52 1.65
C LYS A 87 9.23 10.74 1.54
N SER A 88 10.02 9.67 1.55
CA SER A 88 11.49 9.77 1.46
C SER A 88 11.91 10.36 0.11
N VAL A 89 11.13 10.10 -0.93
CA VAL A 89 11.45 10.49 -2.29
C VAL A 89 10.83 11.83 -2.67
N THR A 90 9.55 12.06 -2.34
CA THR A 90 8.81 13.27 -2.73
C THR A 90 8.81 14.36 -1.65
N GLY A 91 9.21 14.04 -0.42
CA GLY A 91 9.08 14.92 0.74
C GLY A 91 7.65 15.03 1.31
N SER A 92 6.63 14.69 0.52
CA SER A 92 5.21 14.73 0.91
C SER A 92 4.58 13.34 1.02
N LYS A 93 3.53 13.23 1.83
CA LYS A 93 2.70 12.01 1.90
C LYS A 93 1.88 11.87 0.63
N ILE A 94 1.58 10.63 0.24
CA ILE A 94 0.80 10.29 -0.95
C ILE A 94 -0.57 11.00 -1.00
N LEU A 95 -1.28 11.12 0.12
CA LEU A 95 -2.57 11.83 0.16
C LEU A 95 -2.44 13.30 -0.24
N ARG A 96 -1.36 13.98 0.17
CA ARG A 96 -1.15 15.39 -0.20
C ARG A 96 -0.82 15.54 -1.68
N ILE A 97 -0.15 14.53 -2.26
CA ILE A 97 0.13 14.48 -3.70
C ILE A 97 -1.19 14.29 -4.45
N LEU A 98 -2.05 13.36 -4.00
CA LEU A 98 -3.36 13.12 -4.59
C LEU A 98 -4.29 14.33 -4.47
N GLU A 99 -4.29 15.03 -3.35
CA GLU A 99 -5.02 16.29 -3.15
C GLU A 99 -4.56 17.38 -4.12
N ALA A 100 -3.24 17.54 -4.29
CA ALA A 100 -2.68 18.50 -5.24
C ALA A 100 -3.04 18.18 -6.70
N HIS A 101 -3.30 16.90 -7.01
CA HIS A 101 -3.74 16.44 -8.33
C HIS A 101 -5.26 16.31 -8.48
N GLY A 102 -6.05 16.60 -7.45
CA GLY A 102 -7.52 16.51 -7.49
C GLY A 102 -8.07 15.08 -7.57
N LEU A 103 -7.27 14.08 -7.21
CA LEU A 103 -7.63 12.64 -7.24
C LEU A 103 -7.92 12.08 -5.84
N ALA A 104 -8.04 12.95 -4.84
CA ALA A 104 -8.28 12.53 -3.47
C ALA A 104 -9.72 12.01 -3.31
N PRO A 105 -9.92 10.86 -2.66
CA PRO A 105 -11.27 10.36 -2.36
C PRO A 105 -11.97 11.26 -1.33
N GLU A 106 -13.29 11.42 -1.47
CA GLU A 106 -14.12 12.21 -0.55
C GLU A 106 -14.16 11.63 0.88
N ILE A 107 -14.18 10.30 0.97
CA ILE A 107 -14.15 9.56 2.23
C ILE A 107 -12.77 8.93 2.39
N PRO A 108 -12.10 9.07 3.55
CA PRO A 108 -10.83 8.42 3.77
C PRO A 108 -11.01 6.90 3.79
N GLU A 109 -10.05 6.21 3.19
CA GLU A 109 -10.09 4.78 2.96
C GLU A 109 -10.30 3.95 4.24
N ASP A 110 -9.78 4.41 5.39
CA ASP A 110 -9.97 3.75 6.67
C ASP A 110 -11.45 3.72 7.11
N LEU A 111 -12.17 4.85 6.99
CA LEU A 111 -13.60 4.91 7.28
C LEU A 111 -14.41 4.10 6.27
N TYR A 112 -14.03 4.14 4.99
CA TYR A 112 -14.68 3.34 3.96
C TYR A 112 -14.61 1.85 4.29
N HIS A 113 -13.45 1.35 4.72
CA HIS A 113 -13.30 -0.05 5.11
C HIS A 113 -14.11 -0.40 6.36
N LEU A 114 -14.13 0.46 7.38
CA LEU A 114 -14.93 0.23 8.58
C LEU A 114 -16.43 0.16 8.29
N ILE A 115 -16.94 1.07 7.46
CA ILE A 115 -18.35 1.09 7.06
C ILE A 115 -18.65 -0.14 6.20
N LYS A 116 -17.76 -0.48 5.27
CA LYS A 116 -17.91 -1.64 4.40
C LYS A 116 -17.98 -2.94 5.20
N GLU A 117 -17.08 -3.17 6.15
CA GLU A 117 -17.10 -4.36 7.01
C GLU A 117 -18.38 -4.40 7.86
N GLY A 118 -18.78 -3.29 8.49
CA GLY A 118 -19.97 -3.26 9.33
C GLY A 118 -21.32 -3.38 8.58
N TYR A 119 -21.34 -3.15 7.27
CA TYR A 119 -22.51 -3.36 6.41
C TYR A 119 -22.51 -4.73 5.70
N LEU A 120 -21.38 -5.45 5.71
CA LEU A 120 -21.21 -6.75 5.05
C LEU A 120 -21.25 -7.95 6.03
N ASP A 121 -21.65 -7.72 7.28
CA ASP A 121 -22.15 -8.77 8.19
C ASP A 121 -23.53 -9.29 7.75
#